data_AF-A0A9W9YPM1-F1
#
_entry.id   AF-A0A9W9YPM1-F1
#
_cell.length_a   1.000
_cell.length_b   1.000
_cell.length_c   1.000
_cell.angle_alpha   90.00
_cell.angle_beta   90.00
_cell.angle_gamma   90.00
#
_symmetry.space_group_name_H-M   'P 1'
#
loop_
_entity.id
_entity.type
_entity.pdbx_description
1 polymer ?
#
loop_
_entity_poly.entity_id
_entity_poly.type
_entity_poly.pdbx_seq_one_letter_code
_entity_poly.pdbx_strand_id
1 'polypeptide(L)'
;MFVPPGYHIDASVSGGEKSPTETGEVPYVFPAGLGTALMNGCWGTGYKDTDPCYSAKLKSKVCQNMIDGAAFMGVGFDSRGKYSPESRKISIVQRNCANKAKYDGFDVPDTMNVHGIYDTSASLMTFESREEYQKQLQQEAGVSGSFFGFSAGVKEAWGESTASSRQKYMAVMDVDVDRYEIFVDEVKPQDLSLSFLREFMSLPTSYFSAGGPLKYR
;
A
#
# COMPACT_ATOMS: atom_id res chain seq x y z
N MET A 1 12.14 -8.49 -15.76
CA MET A 1 13.40 -9.13 -16.18
C MET A 1 13.12 -10.62 -16.30
N PHE A 2 13.23 -11.20 -17.51
CA PHE A 2 12.94 -12.61 -17.78
C PHE A 2 14.23 -13.43 -17.73
N VAL A 3 14.23 -14.58 -17.03
CA VAL A 3 15.35 -15.54 -17.00
C VAL A 3 15.01 -16.73 -17.91
N PRO A 4 15.90 -17.18 -18.82
CA PRO A 4 15.57 -18.21 -19.81
C PRO A 4 15.48 -19.64 -19.23
N PRO A 5 14.85 -20.59 -19.96
CA PRO A 5 14.69 -21.98 -19.53
C PRO A 5 16.01 -22.76 -19.58
N GLY A 6 16.32 -23.51 -18.52
CA GLY A 6 17.51 -24.39 -18.43
C GLY A 6 18.51 -24.05 -17.33
N TYR A 7 18.25 -23.00 -16.54
CA TYR A 7 19.05 -22.69 -15.35
C TYR A 7 18.62 -23.55 -14.14
N HIS A 8 19.54 -24.34 -13.60
CA HIS A 8 19.39 -25.02 -12.31
C HIS A 8 20.20 -24.24 -11.26
N ILE A 9 19.51 -23.67 -10.27
CA ILE A 9 20.14 -23.04 -9.11
C ILE A 9 20.24 -24.09 -8.02
N ASP A 10 21.41 -24.71 -7.89
CA ASP A 10 21.72 -25.56 -6.73
C ASP A 10 22.24 -24.69 -5.59
N ALA A 11 21.52 -24.68 -4.48
CA ALA A 11 21.92 -24.03 -3.24
C ALA A 11 22.27 -25.09 -2.19
N SER A 12 23.55 -25.18 -1.83
CA SER A 12 23.99 -25.97 -0.67
C SER A 12 24.23 -25.02 0.52
N VAL A 13 23.59 -25.31 1.66
CA VAL A 13 23.80 -24.57 2.91
C VAL A 13 24.96 -25.22 3.68
N SER A 14 26.12 -24.55 3.70
CA SER A 14 27.17 -24.83 4.68
C SER A 14 26.76 -24.18 6.01
N GLY A 15 26.41 -25.02 6.99
CA GLY A 15 25.77 -24.58 8.23
C GLY A 15 26.65 -23.81 9.20
N GLY A 16 26.01 -23.20 10.20
CA GLY A 16 26.71 -22.78 11.41
C GLY A 16 26.11 -21.67 12.26
N GLU A 17 24.80 -21.42 12.32
CA GLU A 17 24.18 -20.68 13.44
C GLU A 17 22.67 -20.98 13.49
N LYS A 18 22.16 -21.40 14.65
CA LYS A 18 20.73 -21.66 14.84
C LYS A 18 19.98 -20.34 14.71
N SER A 19 19.04 -20.27 13.76
CA SER A 19 18.06 -19.21 13.68
C SER A 19 17.38 -19.04 15.04
N PRO A 20 17.23 -17.82 15.58
CA PRO A 20 16.49 -17.60 16.81
C PRO A 20 15.06 -18.13 16.61
N THR A 21 14.57 -18.87 17.59
CA THR A 21 13.21 -19.42 17.56
C THR A 21 12.21 -18.27 17.50
N GLU A 22 11.61 -18.07 16.34
CA GLU A 22 10.45 -17.20 16.18
C GLU A 22 9.29 -17.82 16.95
N THR A 23 9.02 -17.33 18.16
CA THR A 23 7.72 -17.52 18.81
C THR A 23 6.73 -16.51 18.24
N GLY A 24 6.42 -16.67 16.96
CA GLY A 24 5.17 -16.18 16.38
C GLY A 24 4.02 -17.11 16.78
N GLU A 25 2.78 -16.63 16.64
CA GLU A 25 1.59 -17.48 16.85
C GLU A 25 1.72 -18.80 16.14
N VAL A 26 1.41 -19.88 16.86
CA VAL A 26 1.57 -21.25 16.39
C VAL A 26 0.85 -21.39 15.04
N PRO A 27 1.57 -21.54 13.92
CA PRO A 27 0.93 -21.74 12.64
C PRO A 27 0.07 -23.00 12.71
N TYR A 28 -1.11 -22.98 12.10
CA TYR A 28 -1.94 -24.17 12.03
C TYR A 28 -1.14 -25.30 11.39
N VAL A 29 -0.81 -26.32 12.20
CA VAL A 29 -0.02 -27.46 11.75
C VAL A 29 -0.91 -28.29 10.86
N PHE A 30 -0.63 -28.28 9.56
CA PHE A 30 -1.26 -29.19 8.61
C PHE A 30 -0.72 -30.60 8.89
N PRO A 31 -1.53 -31.53 9.44
CA PRO A 31 -1.03 -32.84 9.86
C PRO A 31 -0.50 -33.68 8.69
N ALA A 32 -0.92 -33.34 7.46
CA ALA A 32 -0.49 -33.97 6.21
C ALA A 32 0.53 -33.12 5.40
N GLY A 33 1.14 -32.11 6.02
CA GLY A 33 2.13 -31.22 5.40
C GLY A 33 1.52 -30.14 4.48
N LEU A 34 2.20 -29.00 4.37
CA LEU A 34 1.75 -27.85 3.56
C LEU A 34 1.50 -28.21 2.08
N GLY A 35 2.20 -29.23 1.57
CA GLY A 35 2.07 -29.71 0.19
C GLY A 35 0.66 -30.17 -0.18
N THR A 36 -0.04 -30.87 0.71
CA THR A 36 -1.43 -31.30 0.44
C THR A 36 -2.41 -30.14 0.48
N ALA A 37 -2.18 -29.12 1.32
CA ALA A 37 -3.01 -27.90 1.36
C ALA A 37 -2.83 -27.01 0.13
N LEU A 38 -1.59 -26.91 -0.38
CA LEU A 38 -1.27 -26.24 -1.64
C LEU A 38 -1.85 -26.99 -2.86
N MET A 39 -1.80 -28.33 -2.85
CA MET A 39 -2.30 -29.19 -3.93
C MET A 39 -3.82 -29.36 -3.93
N ASN A 40 -4.49 -29.32 -2.77
CA ASN A 40 -5.95 -29.37 -2.65
C ASN A 40 -6.63 -28.01 -2.83
N GLY A 41 -5.83 -26.95 -3.01
CA GLY A 41 -6.29 -25.69 -3.54
C GLY A 41 -7.49 -25.10 -2.83
N CYS A 42 -7.34 -24.70 -1.56
CA CYS A 42 -8.36 -23.98 -0.78
C CYS A 42 -8.71 -22.57 -1.37
N TRP A 43 -8.69 -22.41 -2.69
CA TRP A 43 -8.95 -21.21 -3.49
C TRP A 43 -10.44 -21.03 -3.87
N GLY A 44 -11.25 -22.09 -3.71
CA GLY A 44 -12.69 -22.06 -3.97
C GLY A 44 -13.55 -21.36 -2.90
N THR A 45 -14.84 -21.17 -3.21
CA THR A 45 -15.86 -20.63 -2.30
C THR A 45 -16.85 -21.72 -1.87
N GLY A 46 -17.41 -21.64 -0.66
CA GLY A 46 -18.49 -22.55 -0.20
C GLY A 46 -18.04 -23.75 0.64
N TYR A 47 -16.86 -23.72 1.24
CA TYR A 47 -16.43 -24.75 2.20
C TYR A 47 -17.41 -24.87 3.36
N LYS A 48 -17.73 -26.11 3.74
CA LYS A 48 -18.56 -26.40 4.92
C LYS A 48 -17.72 -26.36 6.18
N ASP A 49 -18.36 -26.14 7.32
CA ASP A 49 -17.76 -26.13 8.66
C ASP A 49 -16.85 -27.32 8.99
N THR A 50 -17.16 -28.48 8.44
CA THR A 50 -16.40 -29.73 8.57
C THR A 50 -15.14 -29.81 7.68
N ASP A 51 -14.94 -28.87 6.77
CA ASP A 51 -13.83 -28.89 5.82
C ASP A 51 -12.54 -28.31 6.44
N PRO A 52 -11.38 -28.99 6.32
CA PRO A 52 -10.08 -28.42 6.69
C PRO A 52 -9.81 -27.04 6.07
N CYS A 53 -10.26 -26.78 4.84
CA CYS A 53 -10.15 -25.47 4.20
C CYS A 53 -11.00 -24.40 4.89
N TYR A 54 -12.19 -24.75 5.41
CA TYR A 54 -13.02 -23.83 6.19
C TYR A 54 -12.37 -23.50 7.54
N SER A 55 -11.87 -24.53 8.24
CA SER A 55 -11.16 -24.38 9.50
C SER A 55 -9.90 -23.52 9.35
N ALA A 56 -9.14 -23.72 8.26
CA ALA A 56 -7.98 -22.91 7.94
C ALA A 56 -8.35 -21.45 7.64
N LYS A 57 -9.45 -21.20 6.91
CA LYS A 57 -9.93 -19.84 6.60
C LYS A 57 -10.39 -19.07 7.85
N LEU A 58 -11.08 -19.75 8.78
CA LEU A 58 -11.48 -19.17 10.06
C LEU A 58 -10.28 -18.79 10.93
N LYS A 59 -9.28 -19.66 10.98
CA LYS A 59 -8.06 -19.46 11.79
C LYS A 59 -7.05 -18.51 11.15
N SER A 60 -7.13 -18.31 9.84
CA SER A 60 -6.24 -17.39 9.12
C SER A 60 -6.52 -15.96 9.53
N LYS A 61 -5.48 -15.16 9.75
CA LYS A 61 -5.60 -13.70 9.95
C LYS A 61 -5.55 -12.92 8.65
N VAL A 62 -5.42 -13.58 7.51
CA VAL A 62 -5.31 -12.95 6.19
C VAL A 62 -6.67 -12.43 5.74
N CYS A 63 -6.72 -11.21 5.22
CA CYS A 63 -7.88 -10.65 4.53
C CYS A 63 -8.01 -11.34 3.15
N GLN A 64 -9.07 -12.10 2.92
CA GLN A 64 -9.24 -12.93 1.72
C GLN A 64 -9.91 -12.14 0.59
N ASN A 65 -10.96 -11.40 0.94
CA ASN A 65 -11.70 -10.53 0.02
C ASN A 65 -11.64 -9.09 0.53
N MET A 66 -10.44 -8.53 0.59
CA MET A 66 -10.22 -7.22 1.20
C MET A 66 -10.88 -6.10 0.39
N ILE A 67 -11.45 -5.11 1.10
CA ILE A 67 -11.97 -3.89 0.48
C ILE A 67 -10.88 -3.15 -0.32
N ASP A 68 -11.20 -2.71 -1.53
CA ASP A 68 -10.21 -2.15 -2.48
C ASP A 68 -9.45 -0.93 -1.92
N GLY A 69 -10.16 -0.04 -1.21
CA GLY A 69 -9.56 1.14 -0.58
C GLY A 69 -8.46 0.82 0.44
N ALA A 70 -8.55 -0.33 1.11
CA ALA A 70 -7.55 -0.74 2.08
C ALA A 70 -6.17 -0.98 1.45
N ALA A 71 -6.09 -1.19 0.13
CA ALA A 71 -4.81 -1.30 -0.57
C ALA A 71 -4.01 0.01 -0.58
N PHE A 72 -4.67 1.17 -0.38
CA PHE A 72 -4.04 2.49 -0.43
C PHE A 72 -3.81 3.11 0.95
N MET A 73 -4.43 2.57 1.99
CA MET A 73 -4.24 3.03 3.36
C MET A 73 -2.96 2.46 3.98
N GLY A 74 -2.24 3.31 4.74
CA GLY A 74 -1.01 2.90 5.42
C GLY A 74 0.12 2.49 4.47
N VAL A 75 0.21 3.14 3.31
CA VAL A 75 1.27 2.93 2.32
C VAL A 75 2.11 4.20 2.17
N GLY A 76 3.38 4.05 1.84
CA GLY A 76 4.20 5.19 1.43
C GLY A 76 3.67 5.79 0.13
N PHE A 77 3.82 7.10 -0.04
CA PHE A 77 3.38 7.81 -1.23
C PHE A 77 4.48 8.76 -1.72
N ASP A 78 4.75 8.76 -3.02
CA ASP A 78 5.73 9.65 -3.64
C ASP A 78 5.10 10.98 -4.02
N SER A 79 5.27 11.95 -3.11
CA SER A 79 4.73 13.30 -3.28
C SER A 79 5.37 14.08 -4.43
N ARG A 80 6.44 13.60 -5.09
CA ARG A 80 6.98 14.25 -6.31
C ARG A 80 6.38 13.69 -7.60
N GLY A 81 5.70 12.55 -7.49
CA GLY A 81 5.06 11.85 -8.60
C GLY A 81 3.76 12.52 -9.05
N LYS A 82 2.78 11.70 -9.42
CA LYS A 82 1.44 12.15 -9.79
C LYS A 82 0.52 12.13 -8.57
N TYR A 83 -0.50 12.97 -8.54
CA TYR A 83 -1.58 12.86 -7.55
C TYR A 83 -2.50 11.70 -7.97
N SER A 84 -2.03 10.47 -7.75
CA SER A 84 -2.70 9.28 -8.26
C SER A 84 -2.26 8.00 -7.54
N PRO A 85 -3.05 6.91 -7.64
CA PRO A 85 -2.72 5.62 -7.03
C PRO A 85 -1.35 5.05 -7.44
N GLU A 86 -0.83 5.40 -8.62
CA GLU A 86 0.46 4.93 -9.15
C GLU A 86 1.66 5.49 -8.38
N SER A 87 1.47 6.60 -7.66
CA SER A 87 2.50 7.17 -6.77
C SER A 87 2.61 6.43 -5.43
N ARG A 88 1.79 5.39 -5.21
CA ARG A 88 1.94 4.45 -4.11
C ARG A 88 3.32 3.77 -4.13
N LYS A 89 3.89 3.62 -2.94
CA LYS A 89 5.14 2.89 -2.66
C LYS A 89 4.85 1.69 -1.74
N ILE A 90 5.82 1.33 -0.92
CA ILE A 90 5.74 0.15 -0.05
C ILE A 90 4.59 0.27 0.97
N SER A 91 4.01 -0.86 1.33
CA SER A 91 3.01 -0.91 2.41
C SER A 91 3.71 -0.85 3.76
N ILE A 92 3.32 0.14 4.56
CA ILE A 92 3.85 0.37 5.91
C ILE A 92 3.02 -0.41 6.93
N VAL A 93 1.69 -0.35 6.80
CA VAL A 93 0.75 -1.05 7.69
C VAL A 93 0.38 -2.41 7.08
N GLN A 94 0.38 -3.44 7.93
CA GLN A 94 -0.03 -4.80 7.61
C GLN A 94 -1.55 -4.91 7.56
N ARG A 95 -2.06 -5.77 6.67
CA ARG A 95 -3.51 -5.99 6.47
C ARG A 95 -3.90 -7.32 7.07
N ASN A 96 -4.21 -7.28 8.35
CA ASN A 96 -4.73 -8.43 9.08
C ASN A 96 -6.23 -8.26 9.31
N CYS A 97 -6.97 -9.34 9.18
CA CYS A 97 -8.40 -9.45 9.40
C CYS A 97 -8.66 -10.58 10.41
N ALA A 98 -8.06 -10.47 11.59
CA ALA A 98 -8.26 -11.39 12.71
C ALA A 98 -9.67 -11.21 13.31
N ASN A 99 -10.16 -9.97 13.37
CA ASN A 99 -11.48 -9.66 13.92
C ASN A 99 -12.63 -9.99 12.93
N LYS A 100 -12.30 -10.33 11.67
CA LYS A 100 -13.27 -10.69 10.63
C LYS A 100 -14.32 -9.60 10.37
N ALA A 101 -13.96 -8.34 10.59
CA ALA A 101 -14.81 -7.21 10.26
C ALA A 101 -15.10 -7.19 8.75
N LYS A 102 -16.34 -6.84 8.40
CA LYS A 102 -16.79 -6.76 7.02
C LYS A 102 -17.58 -5.50 6.75
N TYR A 103 -17.43 -4.97 5.55
CA TYR A 103 -18.23 -3.90 4.99
C TYR A 103 -18.69 -4.30 3.59
N ASP A 104 -20.00 -4.30 3.34
CA ASP A 104 -20.60 -4.72 2.06
C ASP A 104 -20.07 -6.08 1.54
N GLY A 105 -19.83 -7.02 2.45
CA GLY A 105 -19.30 -8.35 2.11
C GLY A 105 -17.78 -8.43 1.89
N PHE A 106 -17.07 -7.30 1.89
CA PHE A 106 -15.61 -7.23 1.83
C PHE A 106 -14.99 -7.24 3.22
N ASP A 107 -13.83 -7.88 3.36
CA ASP A 107 -13.05 -7.92 4.60
C ASP A 107 -12.40 -6.54 4.84
N VAL A 108 -12.54 -6.02 6.05
CA VAL A 108 -11.91 -4.76 6.49
C VAL A 108 -10.75 -5.09 7.42
N PRO A 109 -9.52 -4.60 7.17
CA PRO A 109 -8.40 -4.81 8.07
C PRO A 109 -8.66 -4.27 9.47
N ASP A 110 -8.12 -4.96 10.48
CA ASP A 110 -8.35 -4.68 11.90
C ASP A 110 -7.88 -3.28 12.33
N THR A 111 -6.95 -2.66 11.58
CA THR A 111 -6.42 -1.30 11.82
C THR A 111 -7.19 -0.22 11.07
N MET A 112 -8.28 -0.56 10.38
CA MET A 112 -9.01 0.35 9.51
C MET A 112 -10.50 0.37 9.85
N ASN A 113 -11.11 1.52 9.67
CA ASN A 113 -12.55 1.72 9.80
C ASN A 113 -13.13 2.25 8.49
N VAL A 114 -14.37 1.86 8.19
CA VAL A 114 -15.07 2.23 6.95
C VAL A 114 -16.42 2.86 7.28
N HIS A 115 -16.73 3.97 6.63
CA HIS A 115 -18.01 4.66 6.70
C HIS A 115 -18.59 4.85 5.30
N GLY A 116 -19.87 4.52 5.11
CA GLY A 116 -20.56 4.81 3.84
C GLY A 116 -20.98 6.27 3.78
N ILE A 117 -20.65 6.96 2.69
CA ILE A 117 -21.00 8.37 2.49
C ILE A 117 -22.02 8.50 1.35
N TYR A 118 -21.78 7.84 0.22
CA TYR A 118 -22.63 7.86 -0.98
C TYR A 118 -22.98 9.28 -1.43
N ASP A 119 -21.96 10.04 -1.80
CA ASP A 119 -22.11 11.38 -2.35
C ASP A 119 -21.55 11.47 -3.78
N THR A 120 -21.99 12.45 -4.54
CA THR A 120 -21.47 12.72 -5.88
C THR A 120 -21.38 14.22 -6.09
N SER A 121 -20.19 14.70 -6.39
CA SER A 121 -19.94 16.11 -6.65
C SER A 121 -19.31 16.31 -8.01
N ALA A 122 -19.52 17.49 -8.59
CA ALA A 122 -18.88 17.89 -9.83
C ALA A 122 -18.38 19.33 -9.68
N SER A 123 -17.12 19.56 -10.02
CA SER A 123 -16.49 20.87 -9.93
C SER A 123 -15.78 21.22 -11.24
N LEU A 124 -15.70 22.52 -11.54
CA LEU A 124 -14.96 23.05 -12.66
C LEU A 124 -14.05 24.16 -12.13
N MET A 125 -12.75 23.97 -12.32
CA MET A 125 -11.72 24.88 -11.82
C MET A 125 -10.87 25.36 -12.99
N THR A 126 -10.50 26.64 -12.97
CA THR A 126 -9.65 27.24 -14.00
C THR A 126 -8.40 27.81 -13.37
N PHE A 127 -7.26 27.50 -13.96
CA PHE A 127 -5.94 27.90 -13.49
C PHE A 127 -5.26 28.78 -14.52
N GLU A 128 -4.64 29.86 -14.06
CA GLU A 128 -3.89 30.80 -14.93
C GLU A 128 -2.39 30.49 -14.95
N SER A 129 -1.93 29.66 -14.03
CA SER A 129 -0.53 29.24 -13.96
C SER A 129 -0.38 27.79 -13.51
N ARG A 130 0.75 27.20 -13.91
CA ARG A 130 1.13 25.85 -13.48
C ARG A 130 1.31 25.78 -11.97
N GLU A 131 1.84 26.85 -11.37
CA GLU A 131 2.10 26.97 -9.95
C GLU A 131 0.79 26.98 -9.13
N GLU A 132 -0.26 27.61 -9.66
CA GLU A 132 -1.59 27.60 -9.05
C GLU A 132 -2.21 26.19 -9.08
N TYR A 133 -2.18 25.52 -10.24
CA TYR A 133 -2.65 24.14 -10.38
C TYR A 133 -1.87 23.17 -9.47
N GLN A 134 -0.55 23.34 -9.37
CA GLN A 134 0.27 22.53 -8.47
C GLN A 134 -0.11 22.76 -7.00
N LYS A 135 -0.36 24.02 -6.61
CA LYS A 135 -0.75 24.38 -5.25
C LYS A 135 -2.10 23.78 -4.86
N GLN A 136 -3.06 23.74 -5.78
CA GLN A 136 -4.35 23.07 -5.60
C GLN A 136 -4.15 21.59 -5.22
N LEU A 137 -3.42 20.82 -6.03
CA LEU A 137 -3.16 19.40 -5.75
C LEU A 137 -2.45 19.18 -4.41
N GLN A 138 -1.56 20.10 -4.02
CA GLN A 138 -0.89 20.06 -2.72
C GLN A 138 -1.86 20.26 -1.56
N GLN A 139 -2.81 21.18 -1.71
CA GLN A 139 -3.85 21.42 -0.71
C GLN A 139 -4.79 20.22 -0.57
N GLU A 140 -5.25 19.64 -1.69
CA GLU A 140 -6.08 18.43 -1.72
C GLU A 140 -5.38 17.22 -1.09
N ALA A 141 -4.07 17.10 -1.28
CA ALA A 141 -3.28 16.05 -0.65
C ALA A 141 -2.96 16.30 0.85
N GLY A 142 -3.32 17.45 1.41
CA GLY A 142 -2.92 17.84 2.77
C GLY A 142 -1.41 18.05 2.93
N VAL A 143 -0.66 18.24 1.84
CA VAL A 143 0.79 18.42 1.85
C VAL A 143 1.11 19.92 1.71
N SER A 144 1.52 20.58 2.79
CA SER A 144 1.94 21.99 2.73
C SER A 144 3.45 22.15 2.56
N GLY A 145 3.86 23.16 1.79
CA GLY A 145 5.26 23.62 1.73
C GLY A 145 6.22 22.82 0.84
N SER A 146 5.74 21.85 0.05
CA SER A 146 6.59 21.10 -0.87
C SER A 146 6.72 21.80 -2.21
N PHE A 147 7.86 22.46 -2.47
CA PHE A 147 8.14 23.09 -3.78
C PHE A 147 8.02 22.11 -4.97
N PHE A 148 8.26 20.83 -4.73
CA PHE A 148 8.22 19.77 -5.76
C PHE A 148 6.99 18.86 -5.67
N GLY A 149 6.02 19.19 -4.82
CA GLY A 149 4.80 18.40 -4.63
C GLY A 149 4.03 18.25 -5.94
N PHE A 150 3.80 17.02 -6.37
CA PHE A 150 3.08 16.58 -7.57
C PHE A 150 3.65 17.09 -8.90
N SER A 151 4.92 17.51 -8.90
CA SER A 151 5.56 18.14 -10.04
C SER A 151 5.53 17.29 -11.32
N ALA A 152 5.64 15.96 -11.21
CA ALA A 152 5.56 15.08 -12.37
C ALA A 152 4.15 15.06 -13.00
N GLY A 153 3.10 14.95 -12.18
CA GLY A 153 1.71 14.97 -12.66
C GLY A 153 1.33 16.33 -13.25
N VAL A 154 1.77 17.42 -12.60
CA VAL A 154 1.55 18.78 -13.10
C VAL A 154 2.24 19.01 -14.44
N LYS A 155 3.50 18.55 -14.58
CA LYS A 155 4.23 18.65 -15.84
C LYS A 155 3.53 17.90 -16.98
N GLU A 156 2.97 16.75 -16.69
CA GLU A 156 2.22 15.95 -17.68
C GLU A 156 0.91 16.61 -18.08
N ALA A 157 0.12 17.11 -17.13
CA ALA A 157 -1.16 17.75 -17.40
C ALA A 157 -1.03 19.12 -18.08
N TRP A 158 -0.08 19.95 -17.64
CA TRP A 158 0.14 21.31 -18.16
C TRP A 158 1.03 21.33 -19.42
N GLY A 159 1.85 20.30 -19.60
CA GLY A 159 2.81 20.17 -20.68
C GLY A 159 4.15 20.89 -20.43
N GLU A 160 5.15 20.56 -21.24
CA GLU A 160 6.54 21.07 -21.12
C GLU A 160 6.75 22.52 -21.57
N SER A 161 5.75 23.14 -22.19
CA SER A 161 5.97 24.41 -22.87
C SER A 161 6.12 25.57 -21.88
N THR A 162 7.36 26.05 -21.75
CA THR A 162 7.78 27.26 -21.02
C THR A 162 7.52 28.56 -21.80
N ALA A 163 6.82 28.49 -22.94
CA ALA A 163 6.57 29.65 -23.79
C ALA A 163 5.79 30.73 -23.04
N SER A 164 6.47 31.82 -22.69
CA SER A 164 5.95 32.93 -21.88
C SER A 164 5.04 33.89 -22.66
N SER A 165 4.85 33.67 -23.96
CA SER A 165 4.25 34.66 -24.88
C SER A 165 2.77 34.44 -25.22
N ARG A 166 2.13 33.38 -24.71
CA ARG A 166 0.68 33.16 -24.81
C ARG A 166 0.12 32.85 -23.43
N GLN A 167 -0.92 33.58 -23.02
CA GLN A 167 -1.70 33.23 -21.83
C GLN A 167 -2.20 31.80 -21.99
N LYS A 168 -1.88 30.94 -21.02
CA LYS A 168 -2.32 29.55 -20.99
C LYS A 168 -3.27 29.42 -19.82
N TYR A 169 -4.47 28.95 -20.11
CA TYR A 169 -5.45 28.60 -19.11
C TYR A 169 -5.62 27.09 -19.12
N MET A 170 -5.71 26.49 -17.94
CA MET A 170 -6.12 25.10 -17.79
C MET A 170 -7.50 25.09 -17.15
N ALA A 171 -8.43 24.33 -17.71
CA ALA A 171 -9.70 24.02 -17.07
C ALA A 171 -9.68 22.56 -16.65
N VAL A 172 -9.95 22.29 -15.38
CA VAL A 172 -10.07 20.94 -14.80
C VAL A 172 -11.52 20.74 -14.40
N MET A 173 -12.14 19.69 -14.92
CA MET A 173 -13.47 19.25 -14.53
C MET A 173 -13.32 17.96 -13.76
N ASP A 174 -13.67 18.00 -12.48
CA ASP A 174 -13.61 16.84 -11.59
C ASP A 174 -15.03 16.37 -11.28
N VAL A 175 -15.23 15.05 -11.30
CA VAL A 175 -16.49 14.40 -10.93
C VAL A 175 -16.15 13.31 -9.92
N ASP A 176 -16.47 13.58 -8.67
CA ASP A 176 -16.16 12.70 -7.55
C ASP A 176 -17.39 11.88 -7.19
N VAL A 177 -17.20 10.57 -7.01
CA VAL A 177 -18.24 9.62 -6.58
C VAL A 177 -17.76 8.92 -5.32
N ASP A 178 -18.18 9.44 -4.17
CA ASP A 178 -17.74 8.98 -2.86
C ASP A 178 -18.65 7.86 -2.36
N ARG A 179 -18.20 6.61 -2.50
CA ARG A 179 -18.97 5.44 -2.06
C ARG A 179 -18.81 5.18 -0.56
N TYR A 180 -17.59 5.33 -0.07
CA TYR A 180 -17.23 5.13 1.33
C TYR A 180 -15.95 5.89 1.64
N GLU A 181 -15.76 6.23 2.90
CA GLU A 181 -14.52 6.71 3.47
C GLU A 181 -13.86 5.57 4.26
N ILE A 182 -12.55 5.39 4.08
CA ILE A 182 -11.75 4.45 4.85
C ILE A 182 -10.58 5.20 5.47
N PHE A 183 -10.38 4.99 6.77
CA PHE A 183 -9.29 5.62 7.52
C PHE A 183 -8.58 4.61 8.40
N VAL A 184 -7.31 4.90 8.69
CA VAL A 184 -6.50 4.12 9.62
C VAL A 184 -6.71 4.68 11.01
N ASP A 185 -6.94 3.80 11.98
CA ASP A 185 -7.09 4.16 13.39
C ASP A 185 -5.71 4.09 14.10
N GLU A 186 -5.69 3.73 15.38
CA GLU A 186 -4.45 3.48 16.13
C GLU A 186 -3.60 2.37 15.49
N VAL A 187 -2.40 2.73 15.01
CA VAL A 187 -1.40 1.77 14.50
C VAL A 187 -0.42 1.43 15.61
N LYS A 188 -0.30 0.13 15.93
CA LYS A 188 0.67 -0.37 16.91
C LYS A 188 1.92 -0.93 16.20
N PRO A 189 3.06 -1.07 16.89
CA PRO A 189 4.29 -1.56 16.27
C PRO A 189 4.14 -2.93 15.57
N GLN A 190 3.32 -3.84 16.12
CA GLN A 190 3.04 -5.13 15.49
C GLN A 190 2.26 -5.03 14.17
N ASP A 191 1.58 -3.91 13.94
CA ASP A 191 0.81 -3.67 12.72
C ASP A 191 1.70 -3.10 11.59
N LEU A 192 2.96 -2.77 11.88
CA LEU A 192 3.91 -2.30 10.87
C LEU A 192 4.58 -3.47 10.16
N SER A 193 4.82 -3.35 8.86
CA SER A 193 5.47 -4.40 8.09
C SER A 193 6.91 -4.63 8.58
N LEU A 194 7.31 -5.89 8.71
CA LEU A 194 8.65 -6.25 9.19
C LEU A 194 9.76 -5.70 8.29
N SER A 195 9.52 -5.61 6.97
CA SER A 195 10.43 -4.99 6.02
C SER A 195 10.65 -3.51 6.32
N PHE A 196 9.56 -2.77 6.55
CA PHE A 196 9.63 -1.36 6.91
C PHE A 196 10.31 -1.16 8.25
N LEU A 197 9.94 -1.93 9.28
CA LEU A 197 10.54 -1.85 10.61
C LEU A 197 12.05 -2.11 10.57
N ARG A 198 12.48 -3.12 9.81
CA ARG A 198 13.91 -3.44 9.66
C ARG A 198 14.67 -2.28 9.02
N GLU A 199 14.14 -1.71 7.96
CA GLU A 199 14.75 -0.55 7.30
C GLU A 199 14.79 0.66 8.22
N PHE A 200 13.68 0.96 8.90
CA PHE A 200 13.55 2.06 9.84
C PHE A 200 14.54 1.95 11.00
N MET A 201 14.67 0.77 11.61
CA MET A 201 15.62 0.52 12.70
C MET A 201 17.08 0.53 12.22
N SER A 202 17.32 0.30 10.93
CA SER A 202 18.65 0.40 10.33
C SER A 202 19.05 1.82 9.92
N LEU A 203 18.13 2.79 10.09
CA LEU A 203 18.45 4.18 9.81
C LEU A 203 19.53 4.68 10.77
N PRO A 204 20.46 5.51 10.27
CA PRO A 204 21.43 6.14 11.13
C PRO A 204 20.76 7.04 12.17
N THR A 205 21.41 7.19 13.32
CA THR A 205 20.94 8.06 14.41
C THR A 205 20.80 9.52 14.01
N SER A 206 21.50 9.94 12.95
CA SER A 206 21.30 11.27 12.35
C SER A 206 21.53 11.24 10.85
N TYR A 207 20.85 12.16 10.16
CA TYR A 207 21.07 12.45 8.74
C TYR A 207 22.55 12.79 8.43
N PHE A 208 23.23 13.45 9.37
CA PHE A 208 24.62 13.89 9.25
C PHE A 208 25.65 12.87 9.73
N SER A 209 25.22 11.67 10.10
CA SER A 209 26.13 10.59 10.48
C SER A 209 27.09 10.26 9.33
N ALA A 210 28.30 9.82 9.69
CA ALA A 210 29.31 9.45 8.70
C ALA A 210 28.77 8.37 7.76
N GLY A 211 28.76 8.65 6.45
CA GLY A 211 28.22 7.76 5.42
C GLY A 211 26.72 7.88 5.12
N GLY A 212 25.95 8.63 5.92
CA GLY A 212 24.52 8.89 5.67
C GLY A 212 24.23 9.51 4.29
N PRO A 213 24.94 10.59 3.88
CA PRO A 213 24.76 11.23 2.58
C PRO A 213 25.13 10.37 1.36
N LEU A 214 25.93 9.31 1.55
CA LEU A 214 26.32 8.38 0.47
C LEU A 214 25.33 7.22 0.33
N LYS A 215 24.61 6.86 1.40
CA LYS A 215 23.70 5.72 1.43
C LYS A 215 22.25 6.07 1.06
N TYR A 216 21.82 7.32 1.27
CA TYR A 216 20.42 7.75 1.13
C TYR A 216 20.22 8.93 0.18
N ARG A 217 21.04 9.03 -0.88
CA ARG A 217 20.99 10.10 -1.88
C ARG A 217 20.07 9.77 -3.06
#